data_AF-A0A661DCI5-F1
#
_entry.id   AF-A0A661DCI5-F1
#
_cell.length_a   1.000
_cell.length_b   1.000
_cell.length_c   1.000
_cell.angle_alpha   90.00
_cell.angle_beta   90.00
_cell.angle_gamma   90.00
#
_symmetry.space_group_name_H-M   'P 1'
#
loop_
_entity.id
_entity.type
_entity.pdbx_description
1 polymer ?
#
loop_
_entity_poly.entity_id
_entity_poly.type
_entity_poly.pdbx_seq_one_letter_code
_entity_poly.pdbx_strand_id
1 'polypeptide(L)' 'LRTFETTLNTTIDLLNMIPDDRIVVTESAIHRPEDVALMKQHQVNAFLVGESFMRAEQPGEKLAELFAP' A
#
# COMPACT_ATOMS: atom_id res chain seq x y z
N LEU A 1 -4.40 14.44 10.61
CA LEU A 1 -2.98 14.02 10.67
C LEU A 1 -2.15 15.18 11.19
N ARG A 2 -1.09 14.94 11.98
CA ARG A 2 -0.29 16.01 12.59
C ARG A 2 0.80 16.56 11.66
N THR A 3 1.45 15.70 10.85
CA THR A 3 2.56 16.08 9.96
C THR A 3 2.28 15.83 8.48
N PHE A 4 1.25 15.04 8.13
CA PHE A 4 0.96 14.58 6.76
C PHE A 4 2.07 13.78 6.07
N GLU A 5 3.12 13.41 6.81
CA GLU A 5 4.16 12.51 6.31
C GLU A 5 3.60 11.09 6.17
N THR A 6 3.95 10.42 5.09
CA THR A 6 3.55 9.04 4.82
C THR A 6 4.79 8.22 4.47
N THR A 7 4.86 7.01 5.01
CA THR A 7 5.95 6.06 4.74
C THR A 7 5.46 4.63 4.89
N LEU A 8 5.88 3.79 3.97
CA LEU A 8 5.62 2.34 3.97
C LEU A 8 6.20 1.64 5.20
N ASN A 9 7.28 2.18 5.77
CA ASN A 9 7.89 1.64 6.99
C ASN A 9 6.92 1.59 8.17
N THR A 10 5.96 2.51 8.24
CA THR A 10 4.96 2.51 9.32
C THR A 10 4.25 1.17 9.40
N THR A 11 3.81 0.62 8.27
CA THR A 11 3.14 -0.68 8.23
C THR A 11 4.12 -1.79 8.61
N ILE A 12 5.33 -1.78 8.03
CA ILE A 12 6.34 -2.83 8.23
C ILE A 12 6.74 -2.95 9.71
N ASP A 13 6.99 -1.83 10.37
CA ASP A 13 7.44 -1.79 11.76
C ASP A 13 6.34 -2.30 12.73
N LEU A 14 5.07 -2.17 12.34
CA LEU A 14 3.93 -2.61 13.13
C LEU A 14 3.61 -4.10 12.96
N LEU A 15 4.12 -4.79 11.92
CA LEU A 15 3.74 -6.18 11.61
C LEU A 15 3.97 -7.13 12.78
N ASN A 16 5.09 -6.99 13.49
CA ASN A 16 5.43 -7.84 14.64
C ASN A 16 4.49 -7.67 15.85
N MET A 17 3.64 -6.64 15.84
CA MET A 17 2.68 -6.35 16.90
C MET A 17 1.27 -6.84 16.57
N ILE A 18 1.03 -7.29 15.34
CA ILE A 18 -0.29 -7.71 14.86
C ILE A 18 -0.42 -9.22 15.01
N PRO A 19 -1.49 -9.72 15.66
CA PRO A 19 -1.76 -11.16 15.71
C PRO A 19 -2.02 -11.75 14.32
N ASP A 20 -1.62 -13.00 14.11
CA ASP A 20 -1.77 -13.72 12.84
C ASP A 20 -3.24 -13.96 12.42
N ASP A 21 -4.21 -13.75 13.31
CA ASP A 21 -5.65 -13.88 13.04
C ASP A 21 -6.28 -12.63 12.38
N ARG A 22 -5.44 -11.66 11.98
CA ARG A 22 -5.87 -10.39 11.38
C ARG A 22 -5.41 -10.24 9.95
N ILE A 23 -6.26 -9.60 9.15
CA ILE A 23 -5.88 -9.14 7.82
C ILE A 23 -5.25 -7.75 7.97
N VAL A 24 -4.00 -7.63 7.53
CA VAL A 24 -3.30 -6.34 7.46
C VAL A 24 -3.66 -5.64 6.15
N VAL A 25 -4.23 -4.44 6.25
CA VAL A 25 -4.48 -3.55 5.11
C VAL A 25 -3.53 -2.37 5.22
N THR A 26 -2.62 -2.21 4.26
CA THR A 26 -1.73 -1.05 4.20
C THR A 26 -2.40 0.10 3.45
N GLU A 27 -2.22 1.32 3.95
CA GLU A 27 -2.83 2.53 3.40
C GLU A 27 -1.75 3.60 3.17
N SER A 28 -1.96 4.44 2.16
CA SER A 28 -1.09 5.59 1.83
C SER A 28 0.31 5.20 1.31
N ALA A 29 1.01 6.16 0.69
CA ALA A 29 2.37 5.99 0.15
C ALA A 29 2.56 4.90 -0.94
N ILE A 30 1.48 4.39 -1.55
CA ILE A 30 1.52 3.44 -2.66
C ILE A 30 1.40 4.19 -3.98
N HIS A 31 2.50 4.31 -4.72
CA HIS A 31 2.56 5.11 -5.96
C HIS A 31 3.13 4.35 -7.15
N ARG A 32 3.93 3.31 -6.90
CA ARG A 32 4.61 2.52 -7.95
C ARG A 32 4.54 1.01 -7.66
N PRO A 33 4.75 0.15 -8.69
CA PRO A 33 4.71 -1.30 -8.51
C PRO A 33 5.71 -1.82 -7.47
N GLU A 34 6.85 -1.13 -7.29
CA GLU A 34 7.86 -1.48 -6.29
C GLU A 34 7.35 -1.33 -4.86
N ASP A 35 6.45 -0.37 -4.60
CA ASP A 35 5.81 -0.18 -3.29
C ASP A 35 4.92 -1.39 -2.95
N VAL A 36 4.16 -1.85 -3.94
CA VAL A 36 3.31 -3.05 -3.84
C VAL A 36 4.18 -4.30 -3.64
N ALA A 37 5.27 -4.42 -4.40
CA ALA A 37 6.19 -5.54 -4.28
C ALA A 37 6.85 -5.60 -2.90
N LEU A 38 7.28 -4.46 -2.36
CA LEU A 38 7.83 -4.35 -1.00
C LEU A 38 6.82 -4.85 0.05
N MET A 39 5.58 -4.38 0.00
CA MET A 39 4.54 -4.82 0.94
C MET A 39 4.26 -6.34 0.83
N LYS A 40 4.21 -6.87 -0.40
CA LYS A 40 4.02 -8.31 -0.64
C LYS A 40 5.19 -9.15 -0.10
N GLN A 41 6.44 -8.67 -0.19
CA GLN A 41 7.60 -9.33 0.42
C GLN A 41 7.47 -9.46 1.95
N HIS A 42 6.74 -8.53 2.58
CA HIS A 42 6.40 -8.55 4.00
C HIS A 42 5.04 -9.21 4.30
N GLN A 43 4.48 -9.98 3.36
CA GLN A 43 3.19 -10.69 3.50
C GLN A 43 1.97 -9.77 3.68
N VAL A 44 2.09 -8.49 3.33
CA VAL A 44 0.96 -7.56 3.29
C VAL A 44 0.32 -7.60 1.90
N ASN A 45 -0.89 -8.15 1.84
CA ASN A 45 -1.57 -8.46 0.58
C ASN A 45 -2.84 -7.63 0.32
N ALA A 46 -3.28 -6.83 1.28
CA ALA A 46 -4.43 -5.95 1.14
C ALA A 46 -3.99 -4.48 1.19
N PHE A 47 -4.55 -3.67 0.29
CA PHE A 47 -4.13 -2.30 0.03
C PHE A 47 -5.35 -1.39 -0.09
N LEU A 48 -5.25 -0.20 0.48
CA LEU A 48 -6.18 0.90 0.23
C LEU A 48 -5.42 2.03 -0.48
N VAL A 49 -5.72 2.25 -1.75
CA VAL A 49 -5.05 3.25 -2.60
C VAL A 49 -6.09 4.22 -3.15
N GLY A 50 -5.91 5.50 -2.83
CA GLY A 50 -6.83 6.57 -3.23
C GLY A 50 -6.17 7.56 -4.18
N GLU A 51 -5.34 8.46 -3.63
CA GLU A 51 -4.74 9.60 -4.35
C GLU A 51 -4.09 9.21 -5.69
N SER A 52 -3.27 8.15 -5.72
CA SER A 52 -2.61 7.68 -6.94
C SER A 52 -3.60 7.36 -8.07
N PHE A 53 -4.77 6.83 -7.73
CA PHE A 53 -5.83 6.54 -8.70
C PHE A 53 -6.65 7.78 -9.03
N MET A 54 -6.97 8.60 -8.04
CA MET A 54 -7.79 9.81 -8.24
C MET A 54 -7.09 10.88 -9.07
N ARG A 55 -5.74 10.86 -9.13
CA ARG A 55 -4.95 11.75 -9.98
C ARG A 55 -4.66 11.20 -11.38
N ALA A 56 -4.90 9.91 -11.62
CA ALA A 56 -4.64 9.30 -12.91
C ALA A 56 -5.75 9.67 -13.90
N GLU A 57 -5.39 9.91 -15.17
CA GLU A 57 -6.38 10.13 -16.24
C GLU A 57 -7.28 8.90 -16.41
N GLN A 58 -6.69 7.70 -16.31
CA GLN A 58 -7.36 6.42 -16.40
C GLN A 58 -7.07 5.59 -15.13
N PRO A 59 -7.88 5.70 -14.07
CA PRO A 59 -7.63 5.02 -12.79
C PRO A 59 -7.50 3.50 -12.91
N GLY A 60 -8.26 2.87 -13.82
CA GLY A 60 -8.18 1.43 -14.08
C GLY A 60 -6.85 1.00 -14.68
N GLU A 61 -6.26 1.80 -15.58
CA GLU A 61 -4.93 1.54 -16.13
C GLU A 61 -3.85 1.69 -15.05
N LYS A 62 -3.98 2.71 -14.19
CA LYS A 62 -3.07 2.88 -13.05
C LYS A 62 -3.17 1.73 -12.05
N LEU A 63 -4.37 1.21 -11.80
CA LEU A 63 -4.57 0.00 -10.99
C LEU A 63 -3.86 -1.19 -11.63
N ALA A 64 -4.03 -1.40 -12.94
CA ALA A 64 -3.35 -2.47 -13.65
C ALA A 64 -1.83 -2.32 -13.59
N GLU A 65 -1.28 -1.11 -13.78
CA GLU A 65 0.15 -0.82 -13.64
C GLU A 65 0.68 -1.24 -12.26
N LEU A 66 -0.01 -0.87 -11.18
CA LEU A 66 0.46 -1.12 -9.81
C LEU A 66 0.34 -2.60 -9.38
N PHE A 67 -0.65 -3.34 -9.89
CA PHE A 67 -1.03 -4.65 -9.38
C PHE A 67 -0.99 -5.79 -10.41
N ALA A 68 -0.60 -5.53 -11.66
CA ALA A 68 -0.44 -6.56 -12.67
C ALA A 68 0.53 -7.67 -12.21
N PRO A 69 0.28 -8.93 -12.66
CA PRO A 69 1.14 -10.07 -12.36
C PRO A 69 2.56 -9.95 -12.94
#